data_AF-A0A7V4LWQ8-F1
#
_entry.id   AF-A0A7V4LWQ8-F1
#
_cell.length_a   1.000
_cell.length_b   1.000
_cell.length_c   1.000
_cell.angle_alpha   90.00
_cell.angle_beta   90.00
_cell.angle_gamma   90.00
#
_symmetry.space_group_name_H-M   'P 1'
#
loop_
_entity.id
_entity.type
_entity.pdbx_description
1 polymer ?
#
loop_
_entity_poly.entity_id
_entity_poly.type
_entity_poly.pdbx_seq_one_letter_code
_entity_poly.pdbx_strand_id
1 'polypeptide(L)'
;MKKNIHYILIFSFLIFFIEGCDEGISPEEEPLVAEAHGIEGTLYFTNWPPADSVIDLRLVAFLNYPPVDIISEVLQGRAKYTDKLPYGVDSINFTLILNPLPADTIRCIAVGQQFGNNIQEDWRLVGVYYTPGDSSFPGRVFIPPDSIVGGINIKVDYKKLPPQP
;
A
#
# COMPACT_ATOMS: atom_id res chain seq x y z
N MET A 1 -30.08 70.46 -29.98
CA MET A 1 -28.70 70.34 -29.44
C MET A 1 -28.35 68.87 -29.37
N LYS A 2 -27.69 68.39 -30.43
CA LYS A 2 -27.18 67.02 -30.63
C LYS A 2 -25.68 67.07 -30.37
N LYS A 3 -25.25 66.57 -29.23
CA LYS A 3 -23.87 66.23 -28.84
C LYS A 3 -24.02 65.78 -27.39
N ASN A 4 -23.48 64.62 -27.04
CA ASN A 4 -23.27 64.06 -25.68
C ASN A 4 -23.71 62.59 -25.54
N ILE A 5 -24.53 62.03 -26.43
CA ILE A 5 -24.89 60.60 -26.39
C ILE A 5 -23.77 59.68 -26.94
N HIS A 6 -22.94 60.18 -27.86
CA HIS A 6 -21.82 59.40 -28.40
C HIS A 6 -20.69 59.16 -27.38
N TYR A 7 -20.47 60.09 -26.43
CA TYR A 7 -19.39 59.94 -25.45
C TYR A 7 -19.74 58.93 -24.35
N ILE A 8 -21.02 58.71 -24.05
CA ILE A 8 -21.48 57.75 -23.04
C ILE A 8 -21.33 56.30 -23.56
N LEU A 9 -21.58 56.06 -24.86
CA LEU A 9 -21.38 54.75 -25.47
C LEU A 9 -19.90 54.38 -25.67
N ILE A 10 -19.03 55.37 -25.93
CA ILE A 10 -17.58 55.13 -26.05
C ILE A 10 -16.92 54.87 -24.69
N PHE A 11 -17.44 55.48 -23.61
CA PHE A 11 -16.92 55.23 -22.26
C PHE A 11 -17.32 53.85 -21.71
N SER A 12 -18.49 53.33 -22.10
CA SER A 12 -18.95 52.00 -21.70
C SER A 12 -18.26 50.85 -22.45
N PHE A 13 -17.60 51.12 -23.57
CA PHE A 13 -16.85 50.12 -24.35
C PHE A 13 -15.38 50.00 -23.90
N LEU A 14 -14.86 50.98 -23.16
CA LEU A 14 -13.45 51.00 -22.73
C LEU A 14 -13.21 50.31 -21.37
N ILE A 15 -14.27 50.00 -20.62
CA ILE A 15 -14.16 49.40 -19.27
C ILE A 15 -14.10 47.87 -19.32
N PHE A 16 -14.37 47.25 -20.47
CA PHE A 16 -14.38 45.79 -20.62
C PHE A 16 -13.01 45.12 -20.84
N PHE A 17 -11.90 45.87 -20.76
CA PHE A 17 -10.57 45.38 -21.15
C PHE A 17 -9.55 45.21 -20.01
N ILE A 18 -9.97 45.21 -18.73
CA ILE A 18 -9.01 45.15 -17.60
C ILE A 18 -9.17 43.95 -16.65
N GLU A 19 -9.91 42.91 -17.03
CA GLU A 19 -9.81 41.61 -16.34
C GLU A 19 -9.11 40.59 -17.24
N GLY A 20 -7.84 40.87 -17.53
CA GLY A 20 -6.89 39.79 -17.76
C GLY A 20 -6.47 39.27 -16.39
N CYS A 21 -7.02 38.12 -15.97
CA CYS A 21 -6.44 37.35 -14.88
C CYS A 21 -4.99 37.05 -15.24
N ASP A 22 -4.07 37.81 -14.65
CA ASP A 22 -2.65 37.50 -14.61
C ASP A 22 -2.44 36.39 -13.56
N GLU A 23 -3.10 35.26 -13.78
CA GLU A 23 -2.68 34.01 -13.14
C GLU A 23 -1.61 33.45 -14.06
N GLY A 24 -0.37 33.89 -13.81
CA GLY A 24 0.81 33.26 -14.37
C GLY A 24 0.63 31.75 -14.22
N ILE A 25 0.74 31.06 -15.34
CA ILE A 25 0.77 29.60 -15.40
C ILE A 25 2.02 29.20 -14.64
N SER A 26 1.90 29.05 -13.32
CA SER A 26 2.90 28.33 -12.55
C SER A 26 3.02 26.99 -13.25
N PRO A 27 4.24 26.53 -13.60
CA PRO A 27 4.41 25.15 -14.00
C PRO A 27 3.68 24.33 -12.93
N GLU A 28 2.71 23.53 -13.36
CA GLU A 28 2.12 22.51 -12.50
C GLU A 28 3.33 21.74 -12.00
N GLU A 29 3.66 21.91 -10.71
CA GLU A 29 4.77 21.19 -10.09
C GLU A 29 4.48 19.74 -10.42
N GLU A 30 5.31 19.12 -11.27
CA GLU A 30 5.16 17.70 -11.57
C GLU A 30 5.01 17.03 -10.21
N PRO A 31 3.91 16.29 -9.96
CA PRO A 31 3.65 15.76 -8.63
C PRO A 31 4.91 15.02 -8.25
N LEU A 32 5.60 15.50 -7.21
CA LEU A 32 6.80 14.87 -6.65
C LEU A 32 6.51 13.39 -6.67
N VAL A 33 7.16 12.65 -7.58
CA VAL A 33 6.97 11.21 -7.68
C VAL A 33 7.46 10.74 -6.33
N ALA A 34 6.55 10.51 -5.38
CA ALA A 34 6.91 10.09 -4.03
C ALA A 34 7.76 8.85 -4.26
N GLU A 35 9.07 8.92 -3.98
CA GLU A 35 9.91 7.85 -4.45
C GLU A 35 9.46 6.57 -3.75
N ALA A 36 9.47 5.49 -4.51
CA ALA A 36 8.84 4.26 -4.08
C ALA A 36 9.56 3.75 -2.82
N HIS A 37 8.81 3.55 -1.74
CA HIS A 37 9.33 2.92 -0.53
C HIS A 37 8.68 1.56 -0.34
N GLY A 38 9.38 0.65 0.33
CA GLY A 38 8.93 -0.74 0.37
C GLY A 38 9.73 -1.67 1.26
N ILE A 39 9.44 -2.95 1.11
CA ILE A 39 10.14 -4.05 1.75
C ILE A 39 10.53 -5.12 0.75
N GLU A 40 11.61 -5.84 1.03
CA GLU A 40 12.01 -7.01 0.26
C GLU A 40 12.59 -8.12 1.13
N GLY A 41 12.57 -9.33 0.61
CA GLY A 41 13.15 -10.49 1.28
C GLY A 41 12.72 -11.81 0.67
N THR A 42 12.74 -12.85 1.49
CA THR A 42 12.52 -14.22 1.05
C THR A 42 11.52 -14.94 1.95
N LEU A 43 10.53 -15.58 1.33
CA LEU A 43 9.63 -16.53 1.97
C LEU A 43 10.20 -17.93 1.82
N TYR A 44 10.16 -18.73 2.89
CA TYR A 44 10.60 -20.13 2.90
C TYR A 44 9.45 -21.01 3.34
N PHE A 45 9.11 -22.03 2.54
CA PHE A 45 7.93 -22.85 2.76
C PHE A 45 8.29 -24.27 3.15
N THR A 46 7.55 -24.82 4.10
CA THR A 46 7.62 -26.24 4.49
C THR A 46 6.24 -26.81 4.74
N ASN A 47 6.12 -28.12 4.57
CA ASN A 47 4.91 -28.89 4.87
C ASN A 47 3.63 -28.45 4.12
N TRP A 48 3.74 -27.99 2.87
CA TRP A 48 2.59 -27.58 2.04
C TRP A 48 1.34 -28.47 2.24
N PRO A 49 0.15 -27.87 2.45
CA PRO A 49 -1.09 -28.63 2.52
C PRO A 49 -1.52 -29.02 1.09
N PRO A 50 -2.58 -29.82 0.92
CA PRO A 50 -3.14 -30.09 -0.41
C PRO A 50 -3.42 -28.80 -1.20
N ALA A 51 -3.15 -28.82 -2.52
CA ALA A 51 -3.20 -27.63 -3.37
C ALA A 51 -4.59 -26.97 -3.44
N ASP A 52 -5.64 -27.78 -3.34
CA ASP A 52 -7.04 -27.35 -3.29
C ASP A 52 -7.39 -26.56 -2.00
N SER A 53 -6.55 -26.63 -0.96
CA SER A 53 -6.71 -25.86 0.27
C SER A 53 -6.04 -24.47 0.23
N VAL A 54 -5.31 -24.13 -0.84
CA VAL A 54 -4.61 -22.85 -1.02
C VAL A 54 -5.17 -22.13 -2.24
N ILE A 55 -6.27 -21.39 -2.03
CA ILE A 55 -6.98 -20.71 -3.12
C ILE A 55 -6.24 -19.44 -3.55
N ASP A 56 -5.78 -18.66 -2.57
CA ASP A 56 -4.93 -17.48 -2.77
C ASP A 56 -3.86 -17.42 -1.67
N LEU A 57 -2.71 -16.84 -1.99
CA LEU A 57 -1.56 -16.72 -1.12
C LEU A 57 -0.88 -15.39 -1.40
N ARG A 58 -0.75 -14.53 -0.38
CA ARG A 58 -0.20 -13.18 -0.54
C ARG A 58 0.64 -12.80 0.68
N LEU A 59 1.69 -12.03 0.45
CA LEU A 59 2.34 -11.29 1.53
C LEU A 59 1.54 -10.03 1.81
N VAL A 60 1.33 -9.71 3.08
CA VAL A 60 0.60 -8.52 3.54
C VAL A 60 1.43 -7.78 4.58
N ALA A 61 1.56 -6.47 4.42
CA ALA A 61 2.17 -5.55 5.36
C ALA A 61 1.08 -4.68 5.99
N PHE A 62 0.96 -4.71 7.32
CA PHE A 62 -0.05 -4.01 8.10
C PHE A 62 0.56 -2.83 8.87
N LEU A 63 -0.10 -1.68 8.83
CA LEU A 63 0.25 -0.52 9.65
C LEU A 63 -0.03 -0.77 11.15
N ASN A 64 -0.97 -1.67 11.46
CA ASN A 64 -1.41 -1.96 12.83
C ASN A 64 -1.12 -3.39 13.27
N TYR A 65 -0.99 -3.56 14.59
CA TYR A 65 -0.93 -4.88 15.23
C TYR A 65 -1.61 -4.85 16.61
N PRO A 66 -2.45 -5.85 16.96
CA PRO A 66 -2.95 -6.90 16.05
C PRO A 66 -3.83 -6.30 14.93
N PRO A 67 -3.80 -6.85 13.71
CA PRO A 67 -4.79 -6.48 12.70
C PRO A 67 -6.18 -6.96 13.13
N VAL A 68 -7.25 -6.28 12.71
CA VAL A 68 -8.62 -6.75 12.94
C VAL A 68 -8.89 -8.01 12.11
N ASP A 69 -8.70 -7.89 10.80
CA ASP A 69 -8.71 -8.98 9.83
C ASP A 69 -8.01 -8.50 8.55
N ILE A 70 -7.65 -9.42 7.65
CA ILE A 70 -6.89 -9.07 6.45
C ILE A 70 -7.68 -8.14 5.52
N ILE A 71 -8.95 -8.43 5.30
CA ILE A 71 -9.77 -7.73 4.30
C ILE A 71 -10.08 -6.31 4.75
N SER A 72 -10.50 -6.14 6.00
CA SER A 72 -10.83 -4.85 6.60
C SER A 72 -9.63 -3.92 6.64
N GLU A 73 -8.43 -4.42 7.00
CA GLU A 73 -7.20 -3.60 6.98
C GLU A 73 -6.84 -3.14 5.55
N VAL A 74 -7.03 -4.02 4.55
CA VAL A 74 -6.81 -3.66 3.14
C VAL A 74 -7.81 -2.61 2.66
N LEU A 75 -9.11 -2.81 2.90
CA LEU A 75 -10.18 -1.90 2.47
C LEU A 75 -10.07 -0.52 3.12
N GLN A 76 -9.55 -0.45 4.34
CA GLN A 76 -9.35 0.80 5.07
C GLN A 76 -8.01 1.48 4.73
N GLY A 77 -7.26 0.96 3.75
CA GLY A 77 -5.99 1.53 3.33
C GLY A 77 -4.90 1.45 4.40
N ARG A 78 -4.99 0.46 5.29
CA ARG A 78 -4.01 0.21 6.37
C ARG A 78 -3.15 -1.02 6.17
N ALA A 79 -3.35 -1.70 5.05
CA ALA A 79 -2.50 -2.80 4.62
C ALA A 79 -2.20 -2.71 3.12
N LYS A 80 -1.02 -3.19 2.75
CA LYS A 80 -0.59 -3.40 1.36
C LYS A 80 -0.23 -4.86 1.20
N TYR A 81 -0.45 -5.40 0.01
CA TYR A 81 -0.21 -6.81 -0.28
C TYR A 81 0.41 -7.02 -1.66
N THR A 82 1.07 -8.16 -1.84
CA THR A 82 1.63 -8.56 -3.13
C THR A 82 0.58 -9.11 -4.08
N ASP A 83 0.94 -9.24 -5.36
CA ASP A 83 0.25 -10.17 -6.24
C ASP A 83 0.26 -11.59 -5.67
N LYS A 84 -0.59 -12.45 -6.27
CA LYS A 84 -0.71 -13.85 -5.88
C LYS A 84 0.65 -14.56 -5.99
N LEU A 85 1.05 -15.21 -4.91
CA LEU A 85 2.28 -15.96 -4.80
C LEU A 85 2.11 -17.38 -5.38
N PRO A 86 3.14 -17.96 -6.01
CA PRO A 86 3.11 -19.33 -6.50
C PRO A 86 2.97 -20.36 -5.35
N TYR A 87 2.25 -21.45 -5.63
CA TYR A 87 2.08 -22.59 -4.72
C TYR A 87 3.17 -23.65 -4.97
N GLY A 88 3.53 -24.41 -3.93
CA GLY A 88 4.32 -25.64 -4.06
C GLY A 88 5.81 -25.44 -4.34
N VAL A 89 6.32 -24.23 -4.09
CA VAL A 89 7.75 -23.89 -4.18
C VAL A 89 8.39 -23.88 -2.80
N ASP A 90 9.70 -24.10 -2.73
CA ASP A 90 10.44 -24.09 -1.46
C ASP A 90 10.73 -22.67 -0.96
N SER A 91 10.89 -21.72 -1.88
CA SER A 91 11.16 -20.32 -1.53
C SER A 91 10.72 -19.33 -2.61
N ILE A 92 10.42 -18.10 -2.19
CA ILE A 92 10.07 -16.98 -3.08
C ILE A 92 10.80 -15.72 -2.63
N ASN A 93 11.52 -15.07 -3.54
CA ASN A 93 11.97 -13.70 -3.33
C ASN A 93 10.85 -12.72 -3.68
N PHE A 94 10.65 -11.70 -2.86
CA PHE A 94 9.61 -10.69 -3.08
C PHE A 94 10.17 -9.29 -2.88
N THR A 95 9.52 -8.35 -3.56
CA THR A 95 9.59 -6.92 -3.27
C THR A 95 8.14 -6.42 -3.20
N LEU A 96 7.80 -5.67 -2.15
CA LEU A 96 6.49 -5.06 -1.97
C LEU A 96 6.67 -3.54 -1.85
N ILE A 97 6.20 -2.82 -2.85
CA ILE A 97 6.11 -1.37 -2.82
C ILE A 97 4.88 -0.97 -1.98
N LEU A 98 5.09 -0.11 -0.99
CA LEU A 98 4.09 0.20 0.03
C LEU A 98 3.24 1.42 -0.32
N ASN A 99 3.64 2.26 -1.28
CA ASN A 99 2.82 3.37 -1.75
C ASN A 99 1.38 2.91 -2.11
N PRO A 100 0.33 3.66 -1.73
CA PRO A 100 0.35 4.98 -1.09
C PRO A 100 0.35 4.93 0.46
N LEU A 101 0.65 3.80 1.10
CA LEU A 101 0.85 3.79 2.55
C LEU A 101 1.96 4.80 2.90
N PRO A 102 1.87 5.47 4.06
CA PRO A 102 2.93 6.38 4.48
C PRO A 102 4.22 5.61 4.73
N ALA A 103 5.35 6.26 4.42
CA ALA A 103 6.67 5.83 4.85
C ALA A 103 6.76 5.95 6.38
N ASP A 104 6.40 4.87 7.07
CA ASP A 104 6.31 4.78 8.52
C ASP A 104 6.62 3.34 8.96
N THR A 105 6.30 3.02 10.21
CA THR A 105 6.52 1.73 10.83
C THR A 105 5.43 0.74 10.43
N ILE A 106 5.80 -0.27 9.66
CA ILE A 106 4.99 -1.47 9.47
C ILE A 106 5.05 -2.28 10.76
N ARG A 107 3.88 -2.59 11.32
CA ARG A 107 3.77 -3.26 12.63
C ARG A 107 3.64 -4.76 12.55
N CYS A 108 3.21 -5.27 11.41
CA CYS A 108 3.13 -6.70 11.15
C CYS A 108 3.33 -6.96 9.65
N ILE A 109 4.18 -7.91 9.32
CA ILE A 109 4.33 -8.42 7.96
C ILE A 109 4.05 -9.91 8.03
N ALA A 110 3.09 -10.39 7.23
CA ALA A 110 2.61 -11.75 7.31
C ALA A 110 2.24 -12.31 5.94
N VAL A 111 2.25 -13.63 5.82
CA VAL A 111 1.73 -14.33 4.65
C VAL A 111 0.30 -14.74 4.97
N GLY A 112 -0.65 -14.22 4.21
CA GLY A 112 -2.07 -14.55 4.27
C GLY A 112 -2.43 -15.60 3.23
N GLN A 113 -3.23 -16.59 3.62
CA GLN A 113 -3.80 -17.59 2.73
C GLN A 113 -5.32 -17.49 2.75
N GLN A 114 -5.92 -17.47 1.57
CA GLN A 114 -7.32 -17.81 1.39
C GLN A 114 -7.46 -19.34 1.35
N PHE A 115 -8.22 -19.92 2.29
CA PHE A 115 -8.37 -21.38 2.43
C PHE A 115 -9.76 -21.90 2.04
N GLY A 116 -10.69 -21.01 1.71
CA GLY A 116 -12.06 -21.33 1.30
C GLY A 116 -12.61 -20.32 0.30
N ASN A 117 -13.81 -20.57 -0.23
CA ASN A 117 -14.38 -19.79 -1.33
C ASN A 117 -14.94 -18.43 -0.90
N ASN A 118 -15.16 -18.20 0.39
CA ASN A 118 -15.61 -16.91 0.90
C ASN A 118 -14.41 -15.96 1.04
N ILE A 119 -14.18 -15.13 0.02
CA ILE A 119 -13.09 -14.15 0.02
C ILE A 119 -13.14 -13.13 1.17
N GLN A 120 -14.28 -12.95 1.84
CA GLN A 120 -14.38 -12.00 2.96
C GLN A 120 -13.95 -12.61 4.29
N GLU A 121 -14.08 -13.92 4.47
CA GLU A 121 -13.94 -14.58 5.77
C GLU A 121 -12.87 -15.68 5.77
N ASP A 122 -12.64 -16.36 4.65
CA ASP A 122 -11.81 -17.55 4.59
C ASP A 122 -10.32 -17.22 4.45
N TRP A 123 -9.83 -16.29 5.27
CA TRP A 123 -8.43 -15.89 5.32
C TRP A 123 -7.77 -16.26 6.65
N ARG A 124 -6.50 -16.66 6.59
CA ARG A 124 -5.69 -16.95 7.77
C ARG A 124 -4.24 -16.59 7.54
N LEU A 125 -3.52 -16.29 8.62
CA LEU A 125 -2.08 -16.10 8.58
C LEU A 125 -1.37 -17.47 8.58
N VAL A 126 -0.42 -17.65 7.67
CA VAL A 126 0.38 -18.89 7.53
C VAL A 126 1.86 -18.69 7.79
N GLY A 127 2.31 -17.44 7.84
CA GLY A 127 3.66 -17.06 8.28
C GLY A 127 3.67 -15.60 8.74
N VAL A 128 4.59 -15.27 9.64
CA VAL A 128 4.74 -13.91 10.19
C VAL A 128 6.23 -13.60 10.28
N TYR A 129 6.59 -12.36 9.95
CA TYR A 129 7.93 -11.84 10.16
C TYR A 129 8.17 -11.57 11.65
N TYR A 130 9.32 -12.02 12.13
CA TYR A 130 9.80 -11.78 13.49
C TYR A 130 11.18 -11.15 13.42
N THR A 131 11.45 -10.19 14.30
CA THR A 131 12.79 -9.62 14.42
C THR A 131 13.78 -10.71 14.86
N PRO A 132 14.97 -10.82 14.25
CA PRO A 132 15.96 -11.81 14.68
C PRO A 132 16.24 -11.74 16.18
N GLY A 133 16.10 -12.88 16.87
CA GLY A 133 16.29 -12.99 18.31
C GLY A 133 15.05 -12.74 19.17
N ASP A 134 13.92 -12.33 18.59
CA ASP A 134 12.65 -12.17 19.30
C ASP A 134 11.47 -12.73 18.50
N SER A 135 10.82 -13.77 19.04
CA SER A 135 9.62 -14.38 18.46
C SER A 135 8.37 -14.17 19.32
N SER A 136 8.41 -13.26 20.30
CA SER A 136 7.30 -13.01 21.22
C SER A 136 6.18 -12.18 20.57
N PHE A 137 6.56 -11.25 19.69
CA PHE A 137 5.65 -10.40 18.91
C PHE A 137 6.15 -10.25 17.47
N PRO A 138 5.27 -9.97 16.50
CA PRO A 138 5.71 -9.70 15.13
C PRO A 138 6.72 -8.56 15.06
N GLY A 139 7.68 -8.71 14.15
CA GLY A 139 8.73 -7.73 13.92
C GLY A 139 8.16 -6.42 13.38
N ARG A 140 8.60 -5.31 13.96
CA ARG A 140 8.28 -3.97 13.46
C ARG A 140 9.40 -3.48 12.56
N VAL A 141 9.04 -2.88 11.44
CA VAL A 141 10.00 -2.40 10.44
C VAL A 141 9.71 -0.94 10.16
N PHE A 142 10.65 -0.06 10.48
CA PHE A 142 10.58 1.34 10.06
C PHE A 142 11.00 1.43 8.60
N ILE A 143 10.14 2.04 7.76
CA ILE A 143 10.39 2.24 6.34
C ILE A 143 10.71 3.73 6.12
N PRO A 144 11.98 4.09 5.89
CA PRO A 144 12.33 5.45 5.51
C PRO A 144 11.65 5.82 4.18
N PRO A 145 11.40 7.12 3.94
CA PRO A 145 11.08 7.61 2.60
C PRO A 145 12.13 7.12 1.60
N ASP A 146 11.68 6.87 0.37
CA ASP A 146 12.56 6.61 -0.79
C ASP A 146 13.50 5.41 -0.60
N SER A 147 13.05 4.40 0.16
CA SER A 147 13.87 3.25 0.54
C SER A 147 13.11 1.93 0.50
N ILE A 148 13.78 0.88 0.01
CA ILE A 148 13.31 -0.50 0.09
C ILE A 148 14.11 -1.21 1.19
N VAL A 149 13.43 -1.55 2.29
CA VAL A 149 14.06 -2.21 3.43
C VAL A 149 14.12 -3.71 3.19
N GLY A 150 15.33 -4.24 3.07
CA GLY A 150 15.59 -5.66 2.89
C GLY A 150 15.65 -6.47 4.18
N GLY A 151 15.89 -7.77 4.04
CA GLY A 151 16.08 -8.70 5.16
C GLY A 151 14.79 -9.22 5.78
N ILE A 152 13.65 -9.02 5.12
CA ILE A 152 12.35 -9.52 5.58
C ILE A 152 12.21 -11.00 5.20
N ASN A 153 12.75 -11.87 6.05
CA ASN A 153 12.73 -13.32 5.84
C ASN A 153 11.64 -13.98 6.69
N ILE A 154 10.72 -14.70 6.04
CA ILE A 154 9.56 -15.33 6.69
C ILE A 154 9.58 -16.84 6.45
N LYS A 155 9.36 -17.60 7.52
CA LYS A 155 9.15 -19.05 7.44
C LYS A 155 7.66 -19.35 7.50
N VAL A 156 7.18 -20.10 6.52
CA VAL A 156 5.81 -20.60 6.42
C VAL A 156 5.85 -22.10 6.64
N ASP A 157 5.45 -22.54 7.83
CA ASP A 157 5.33 -23.96 8.16
C ASP A 157 3.86 -24.29 8.38
N TYR A 158 3.29 -25.02 7.43
CA TYR A 158 1.87 -25.37 7.44
C TYR A 158 1.45 -26.37 8.53
N LYS A 159 2.40 -26.96 9.26
CA LYS A 159 2.13 -27.73 10.49
C LYS A 159 2.22 -26.90 11.75
N LYS A 160 2.75 -25.67 11.66
CA LYS A 160 2.96 -24.75 12.79
C LYS A 160 2.55 -23.34 12.39
N LEU A 161 1.25 -23.13 12.26
CA LEU A 161 0.68 -21.83 11.91
C LEU A 161 0.90 -20.80 13.03
N PRO A 162 1.05 -19.52 12.68
CA PRO A 162 1.10 -18.43 13.65
C PRO A 162 -0.26 -18.27 14.37
N PRO A 163 -0.28 -17.54 15.51
CA PRO A 163 -1.54 -17.07 16.10
C PRO A 163 -2.37 -16.28 15.08
N GLN A 164 -3.69 -16.49 15.10
CA GLN A 164 -4.63 -15.82 14.19
C GLN A 164 -5.20 -14.55 14.86
N PRO A 165 -5.43 -13.47 14.09
CA PRO A 165 -6.19 -12.32 14.55
C PRO A 165 -7.66 -12.66 14.81
#